data_AF-A0A9X2U8M7-F1
#
_entry.id   AF-A0A9X2U8M7-F1
#
_cell.length_a   1.000
_cell.length_b   1.000
_cell.length_c   1.000
_cell.angle_alpha   90.00
_cell.angle_beta   90.00
_cell.angle_gamma   90.00
#
_symmetry.space_group_name_H-M   'P 1'
#
loop_
_entity.id
_entity.type
_entity.pdbx_description
1 polymer ?
#
loop_
_entity_poly.entity_id
_entity_poly.type
_entity_poly.pdbx_seq_one_letter_code
_entity_poly.pdbx_strand_id
1 'polypeptide(L)'
;MIDKRRLKKKYDNPSNPYHLAMAFGLERLYVHLSRKGCEEGKLHVVFEERGNKEDRNLELEFRRVLDEENNQVGVQLPFNIVFSNKQSNAAGLQLPDLVARPIGRHILKPEQRNRAYDVIEEKLRRGPDGAVRGKGLKVFP
;
A
#
# COMPACT_ATOMS: atom_id res chain seq x y z
N MET A 1 3.14 -2.86 -5.81
CA MET A 1 3.35 -2.05 -7.02
C MET A 1 2.18 -2.28 -7.97
N ILE A 2 1.60 -1.21 -8.50
CA ILE A 2 0.62 -1.29 -9.60
C ILE A 2 1.35 -0.95 -10.90
N ASP A 3 1.35 -1.86 -11.87
CA ASP A 3 1.91 -1.62 -13.20
C ASP A 3 0.89 -0.91 -14.06
N LYS A 4 0.88 0.42 -13.99
CA LYS A 4 -0.07 1.28 -14.71
C LYS A 4 -0.15 1.00 -16.21
N ARG A 5 0.95 0.54 -16.83
CA ARG A 5 0.97 0.23 -18.27
C ARG A 5 0.23 -1.06 -18.56
N ARG A 6 0.39 -2.07 -17.70
CA ARG A 6 -0.32 -3.34 -17.82
C ARG A 6 -1.79 -3.21 -17.42
N LEU A 7 -2.11 -2.38 -16.42
CA LEU A 7 -3.51 -2.10 -16.01
C LEU A 7 -4.34 -1.61 -17.20
N LYS A 8 -3.85 -0.56 -17.87
CA LYS A 8 -4.53 0.06 -19.02
C LYS A 8 -4.65 -0.86 -20.22
N LYS A 9 -3.72 -1.81 -20.39
CA LYS A 9 -3.78 -2.80 -21.47
C LYS A 9 -4.76 -3.94 -21.17
N LYS A 10 -5.01 -4.21 -19.90
CA LYS A 10 -5.81 -5.37 -19.45
C LYS A 10 -7.28 -5.01 -19.21
N TYR A 11 -7.56 -3.77 -18.82
CA TYR A 11 -8.92 -3.32 -18.47
C TYR A 11 -9.31 -2.10 -19.30
N ASP A 12 -10.51 -2.13 -19.89
CA ASP A 12 -11.04 -1.04 -20.71
C ASP A 12 -11.33 0.22 -19.90
N ASN A 13 -11.79 0.06 -18.65
CA ASN A 13 -11.94 1.14 -17.67
C ASN A 13 -11.18 0.81 -16.37
N PRO A 14 -9.86 1.02 -16.34
CA PRO A 14 -9.04 0.62 -15.20
C PRO A 14 -9.32 1.47 -13.98
N SER A 15 -9.53 0.83 -12.83
CA SER A 15 -9.64 1.52 -11.54
C SER A 15 -8.41 2.39 -11.26
N ASN A 16 -8.58 3.45 -10.48
CA ASN A 16 -7.47 4.35 -10.15
C ASN A 16 -6.34 3.54 -9.45
N PRO A 17 -5.10 3.53 -10.00
CA PRO A 17 -3.98 2.80 -9.42
C PRO A 17 -3.70 3.15 -7.96
N TYR A 18 -3.99 4.38 -7.54
CA TYR A 18 -3.82 4.80 -6.15
C TYR A 18 -4.84 4.13 -5.23
N HIS A 19 -6.10 4.05 -5.65
CA HIS A 19 -7.15 3.43 -4.85
C HIS A 19 -6.90 1.91 -4.73
N LEU A 20 -6.49 1.27 -5.82
CA LEU A 20 -6.07 -0.15 -5.81
C LEU A 20 -4.89 -0.39 -4.87
N ALA A 21 -3.85 0.46 -4.94
CA ALA A 21 -2.69 0.33 -4.08
C ALA A 21 -3.05 0.52 -2.59
N MET A 22 -3.91 1.50 -2.30
CA MET A 22 -4.43 1.75 -0.96
C MET A 22 -5.22 0.55 -0.43
N ALA A 23 -6.19 0.04 -1.20
CA ALA A 23 -7.01 -1.10 -0.80
C ALA A 23 -6.16 -2.32 -0.46
N PHE A 24 -5.26 -2.70 -1.35
CA PHE A 24 -4.32 -3.80 -1.13
C PHE A 24 -3.36 -3.58 0.05
N GLY A 25 -3.07 -2.33 0.40
CA GLY A 25 -2.27 -1.96 1.55
C GLY A 25 -3.03 -2.14 2.86
N LEU A 26 -4.26 -1.61 2.93
CA LEU A 26 -5.12 -1.68 4.12
C LEU A 26 -5.49 -3.12 4.46
N GLU A 27 -5.91 -3.92 3.47
CA GLU A 27 -6.21 -5.34 3.68
C GLU A 27 -5.01 -6.11 4.26
N ARG A 28 -3.81 -5.87 3.70
CA ARG A 28 -2.58 -6.52 4.19
C ARG A 28 -2.18 -6.05 5.58
N LEU A 29 -2.36 -4.76 5.85
CA LEU A 29 -2.07 -4.17 7.15
C LEU A 29 -2.95 -4.81 8.22
N TYR A 30 -4.24 -4.94 7.95
CA TYR A 30 -5.17 -5.63 8.84
C TYR A 30 -4.74 -7.07 9.12
N VAL A 31 -4.56 -7.88 8.08
CA VAL A 31 -4.12 -9.28 8.22
C VAL A 31 -2.79 -9.40 8.98
N HIS A 32 -1.90 -8.41 8.84
CA HIS A 32 -0.64 -8.38 9.58
C HIS A 32 -0.83 -8.06 11.07
N LEU A 33 -1.69 -7.11 11.41
CA LEU A 33 -1.99 -6.73 12.79
C LEU A 33 -2.78 -7.82 13.52
N SER A 34 -3.77 -8.43 12.87
CA SER A 34 -4.52 -9.58 13.42
C SER A 34 -3.61 -10.73 13.81
N ARG A 35 -2.63 -11.05 12.96
CA ARG A 35 -1.62 -12.09 13.26
C ARG A 35 -0.73 -11.78 14.46
N LYS A 36 -0.63 -10.51 14.84
CA LYS A 36 0.11 -10.07 16.02
C LYS A 36 -0.78 -9.94 17.27
N GLY A 37 -2.08 -10.24 17.15
CA GLY A 37 -3.06 -9.99 18.21
C GLY A 37 -3.33 -8.50 18.44
N CYS A 38 -2.98 -7.64 17.47
CA CYS A 38 -3.19 -6.19 17.54
C CYS A 38 -4.52 -5.81 16.88
N GLU A 39 -5.61 -6.43 17.31
CA GLU A 39 -6.96 -6.20 16.77
C GLU A 39 -7.72 -5.12 17.54
N GLU A 40 -7.29 -4.85 18.77
CA GLU A 40 -7.88 -3.84 19.63
C GLU A 40 -7.30 -2.45 19.38
N GLY A 41 -8.16 -1.44 19.48
CA GLY A 41 -7.80 -0.04 19.32
C GLY A 41 -8.06 0.52 17.93
N LYS A 42 -7.74 1.80 17.76
CA LYS A 42 -8.00 2.55 16.53
C LYS A 42 -6.68 2.91 15.87
N LEU A 43 -6.43 2.37 14.67
CA LEU A 43 -5.20 2.68 13.94
C LEU A 43 -5.44 3.89 13.02
N HIS A 44 -4.58 4.90 13.15
CA HIS A 44 -4.56 6.04 12.25
C HIS A 44 -3.57 5.80 11.11
N VAL A 45 -4.06 5.88 9.88
CA VAL A 45 -3.26 5.82 8.66
C VAL A 45 -3.08 7.25 8.17
N VAL A 46 -1.85 7.73 8.25
CA VAL A 46 -1.50 9.11 7.90
C VAL A 46 -1.12 9.19 6.42
N PHE A 47 -1.76 10.11 5.70
CA PHE A 47 -1.48 10.43 4.30
C PHE A 47 -0.97 11.87 4.19
N GLU A 48 -0.01 12.09 3.29
CA GLU A 48 0.40 13.44 2.91
C GLU A 48 -0.67 14.09 2.02
N GLU A 49 -1.03 15.33 2.34
CA GLU A 49 -2.00 16.14 1.58
C GLU A 49 -1.57 16.37 0.13
N ARG A 50 -2.54 16.34 -0.78
CA ARG A 50 -2.35 16.53 -2.22
C ARG A 50 -3.23 17.62 -2.82
N GLY A 51 -4.12 18.19 -2.02
CA GLY A 51 -5.07 19.23 -2.42
C GLY A 51 -6.49 18.81 -2.07
N ASN A 52 -7.34 19.79 -1.77
CA ASN A 52 -8.69 19.57 -1.23
C ASN A 52 -9.54 18.58 -2.04
N LYS A 53 -9.42 18.57 -3.37
CA LYS A 53 -10.21 17.68 -4.23
C LYS A 53 -9.67 16.26 -4.18
N GLU A 54 -8.35 16.11 -4.30
CA GLU A 54 -7.64 14.84 -4.23
C GLU A 54 -7.82 14.18 -2.87
N ASP A 55 -7.70 14.95 -1.78
CA ASP A 55 -7.80 14.46 -0.41
C ASP A 55 -9.24 14.00 -0.10
N ARG A 56 -10.26 14.76 -0.52
CA ARG A 56 -11.67 14.33 -0.41
C ARG A 56 -11.96 13.04 -1.19
N ASN A 57 -11.46 12.94 -2.42
CA ASN A 57 -11.63 11.74 -3.23
C ASN A 57 -10.94 10.53 -2.58
N LEU A 58 -9.73 10.73 -2.04
CA LEU A 58 -9.00 9.66 -1.36
C LEU A 58 -9.72 9.22 -0.08
N GLU A 59 -10.26 10.15 0.70
CA GLU A 59 -11.03 9.84 1.91
C GLU A 59 -12.29 9.03 1.61
N LEU A 60 -13.06 9.41 0.58
CA LEU A 60 -14.24 8.67 0.18
C LEU A 60 -13.90 7.23 -0.18
N GLU A 61 -12.83 7.04 -0.93
CA GLU A 61 -12.38 5.71 -1.37
C GLU A 61 -11.77 4.92 -0.22
N PHE A 62 -11.08 5.59 0.70
CA PHE A 62 -10.57 4.98 1.93
C PHE A 62 -11.74 4.39 2.73
N ARG A 63 -12.79 5.19 2.96
CA ARG A 63 -14.00 4.76 3.69
C ARG A 63 -14.68 3.59 3.00
N ARG A 64 -14.84 3.64 1.66
CA ARG A 64 -15.41 2.53 0.87
C ARG A 64 -14.65 1.23 1.09
N VAL A 65 -13.32 1.26 1.11
CA VAL A 65 -12.50 0.07 1.34
C VAL A 65 -12.64 -0.48 2.77
N LEU A 66 -12.99 0.35 3.76
CA LEU A 66 -13.16 -0.15 5.12
C LEU A 66 -14.38 -1.05 5.26
N ASP A 67 -15.39 -0.87 4.43
CA ASP A 67 -16.62 -1.65 4.48
C ASP A 67 -16.35 -3.10 4.07
N GLU A 68 -16.92 -4.05 4.83
CA GLU A 68 -16.69 -5.48 4.68
C GLU A 68 -17.04 -6.02 3.29
N GLU A 69 -18.05 -5.45 2.64
CA GLU A 69 -18.50 -5.83 1.29
C GLU A 69 -17.50 -5.44 0.19
N ASN A 70 -16.61 -4.49 0.47
CA ASN A 70 -15.72 -3.86 -0.51
C ASN A 70 -14.25 -4.26 -0.36
N ASN A 71 -13.92 -5.13 0.59
CA ASN A 71 -12.56 -5.59 0.82
C ASN A 71 -12.45 -7.12 0.85
N GLN A 72 -11.27 -7.63 0.52
CA GLN A 72 -11.01 -9.07 0.40
C GLN A 72 -10.90 -9.78 1.77
N VAL A 73 -10.88 -9.04 2.87
CA VAL A 73 -10.86 -9.63 4.23
C VAL A 73 -12.29 -9.96 4.68
N GLY A 74 -13.30 -9.24 4.18
CA GLY A 74 -14.69 -9.47 4.52
C GLY A 74 -15.05 -9.02 5.94
N VAL A 75 -14.40 -7.96 6.43
CA VAL A 75 -14.65 -7.37 7.76
C VAL A 75 -14.58 -5.85 7.70
N GLN A 76 -15.21 -5.18 8.67
CA GLN A 76 -15.03 -3.74 8.85
C GLN A 76 -13.60 -3.45 9.29
N LEU A 77 -12.82 -2.77 8.45
CA LEU A 77 -11.43 -2.43 8.77
C LEU A 77 -11.39 -1.30 9.83
N PRO A 78 -10.74 -1.49 10.99
CA PRO A 78 -10.78 -0.55 12.12
C PRO A 78 -9.76 0.60 11.98
N PHE A 79 -9.74 1.25 10.82
CA PHE A 79 -8.77 2.28 10.48
C PHE A 79 -9.39 3.67 10.34
N ASN A 80 -8.63 4.72 10.67
CA ASN A 80 -8.97 6.10 10.30
C ASN A 80 -7.95 6.66 9.35
N ILE A 81 -8.42 7.48 8.42
CA ILE A 81 -7.57 8.34 7.63
C ILE A 81 -7.22 9.61 8.43
N VAL A 82 -5.98 10.06 8.31
CA VAL A 82 -5.53 11.36 8.80
C VAL A 82 -4.72 12.01 7.68
N PHE A 83 -5.00 13.26 7.35
CA PHE A 83 -4.20 14.03 6.42
C PHE A 83 -3.18 14.88 7.17
N SER A 84 -1.96 14.92 6.64
CA SER A 84 -0.87 15.70 7.18
C SER A 84 -0.37 16.67 6.12
N ASN A 85 -0.27 17.95 6.51
CA ASN A 85 0.24 18.98 5.63
C ASN A 85 1.72 18.72 5.29
N LYS A 86 2.15 19.18 4.11
CA LYS A 86 3.55 19.00 3.67
C LYS A 86 4.57 19.74 4.53
N GLN A 87 4.13 20.83 5.17
CA GLN A 87 4.97 21.69 6.01
C GLN A 87 5.34 21.04 7.35
N SER A 88 4.58 20.03 7.79
CA SER A 88 4.81 19.30 9.03
C SER A 88 6.15 18.55 9.04
N ASN A 89 6.75 18.32 7.87
CA ASN A 89 8.01 17.58 7.68
C ASN A 89 8.07 16.30 8.52
N ALA A 90 6.96 15.56 8.57
CA ALA A 90 6.87 14.33 9.33
C ALA A 90 7.80 13.28 8.69
N ALA A 91 8.98 13.06 9.28
CA ALA A 91 9.99 12.15 8.77
C ALA A 91 9.45 10.73 8.52
N GLY A 92 8.45 10.30 9.28
CA GLY A 92 7.76 9.01 9.08
C GLY A 92 7.08 8.87 7.71
N LEU A 93 6.59 9.96 7.11
CA LEU A 93 5.98 9.96 5.77
C LEU A 93 7.00 9.80 4.64
N GLN A 94 8.29 10.03 4.90
CA GLN A 94 9.36 9.84 3.92
C GLN A 94 9.86 8.39 3.86
N LEU A 95 9.63 7.58 4.90
CA LEU A 95 10.02 6.17 4.93
C LEU A 95 9.40 5.36 3.77
N PRO A 96 8.10 5.49 3.45
CA PRO A 96 7.51 4.87 2.27
C PRO A 96 8.23 5.20 0.97
N ASP A 97 8.67 6.45 0.76
CA ASP A 97 9.36 6.85 -0.47
C ASP A 97 10.74 6.20 -0.60
N LEU A 98 11.47 6.11 0.52
CA LEU A 98 12.78 5.45 0.60
C LEU A 98 12.68 3.95 0.33
N VAL A 99 11.56 3.30 0.68
CA VAL A 99 11.32 1.87 0.46
C VAL A 99 10.75 1.58 -0.92
N ALA A 100 9.77 2.38 -1.38
CA ALA A 100 9.04 2.12 -2.62
C ALA A 100 9.93 2.26 -3.86
N ARG A 101 10.82 3.25 -3.89
CA ARG A 101 11.65 3.53 -5.07
C ARG A 101 12.66 2.42 -5.39
N PRO A 102 13.45 1.88 -4.43
CA PRO A 102 14.29 0.72 -4.68
C PRO A 102 13.51 -0.50 -5.15
N ILE A 103 12.35 -0.80 -4.56
CA ILE A 103 11.48 -1.91 -4.98
C ILE A 103 11.01 -1.71 -6.43
N GLY A 104 10.50 -0.53 -6.76
CA GLY A 104 10.05 -0.21 -8.11
C GLY A 104 11.16 -0.34 -9.16
N ARG A 105 12.37 0.14 -8.83
CA ARG A 105 13.54 -0.01 -9.70
C ARG A 105 13.91 -1.47 -9.91
N HIS A 106 13.94 -2.29 -8.85
CA HIS A 106 14.24 -3.71 -8.97
C HIS A 106 13.24 -4.43 -9.89
N ILE A 107 11.95 -4.11 -9.79
CA ILE A 107 10.93 -4.71 -10.66
C ILE A 107 11.09 -4.26 -12.12
N LEU A 108 11.38 -2.98 -12.36
CA LEU A 108 11.46 -2.41 -13.71
C LEU A 108 12.78 -2.71 -14.43
N LYS A 109 13.87 -2.92 -13.68
CA LYS A 109 15.22 -3.15 -14.19
C LYS A 109 15.92 -4.25 -13.36
N PRO A 110 15.50 -5.51 -13.48
CA PRO A 110 16.00 -6.60 -12.63
C PRO A 110 17.51 -6.85 -12.78
N GLU A 111 18.05 -6.68 -13.99
CA GLU A 111 19.49 -6.87 -14.26
C GLU A 111 20.38 -5.78 -13.64
N GLN A 112 19.80 -4.64 -13.24
CA GLN A 112 20.58 -3.54 -12.67
C GLN A 112 20.78 -3.75 -11.17
N ARG A 113 22.03 -3.93 -10.74
CA ARG A 113 22.40 -4.06 -9.32
C ARG A 113 21.70 -3.00 -8.45
N ASN A 114 21.11 -3.42 -7.34
CA ASN A 114 20.31 -2.54 -6.47
C ASN A 114 20.51 -2.84 -4.99
N ARG A 115 21.62 -2.35 -4.42
CA ARG A 115 21.99 -2.56 -3.01
C ARG A 115 20.92 -2.15 -2.00
N ALA A 116 20.16 -1.10 -2.30
CA ALA A 116 19.08 -0.66 -1.43
C ALA A 116 17.94 -1.67 -1.41
N TYR A 117 17.62 -2.27 -2.56
CA TYR A 117 16.63 -3.35 -2.61
C TYR A 117 17.11 -4.59 -1.84
N ASP A 118 18.38 -4.97 -1.97
CA ASP A 118 18.93 -6.14 -1.28
C ASP A 118 18.67 -6.07 0.23
N VAL A 119 18.91 -4.91 0.86
CA VAL A 119 18.64 -4.67 2.29
C VAL A 119 17.13 -4.62 2.62
N ILE A 120 16.30 -4.14 1.70
CA ILE A 120 14.84 -4.04 1.89
C ILE A 120 14.20 -5.43 1.79
N GLU A 121 14.67 -6.27 0.86
CA GLU A 121 14.12 -7.59 0.57
C GLU A 121 14.13 -8.49 1.80
N GLU A 122 15.20 -8.42 2.60
CA GLU A 122 15.33 -9.12 3.89
C GLU A 122 14.22 -8.77 4.89
N LYS A 123 13.65 -7.57 4.78
CA LYS A 123 12.60 -7.04 5.68
C LYS A 123 11.19 -7.28 5.13
N LEU A 124 11.06 -7.77 3.90
CA LEU A 124 9.75 -8.04 3.31
C LEU A 124 9.17 -9.33 3.92
N ARG A 125 7.85 -9.31 4.11
CA ARG A 125 7.12 -10.47 4.62
C ARG A 125 7.25 -11.66 3.65
N ARG A 126 7.58 -12.83 4.21
CA ARG A 126 7.67 -14.09 3.49
C ARG A 126 6.47 -15.00 3.77
N GLY A 127 6.15 -15.86 2.81
CA GLY A 127 5.23 -16.98 3.00
C GLY A 127 5.90 -18.14 3.75
N PRO A 128 5.14 -19.19 4.08
CA PRO A 128 5.69 -20.43 4.68
C PRO A 128 6.75 -21.10 3.79
N ASP A 129 6.66 -20.88 2.48
CA ASP A 129 7.58 -21.32 1.43
C ASP A 129 8.82 -20.40 1.27
N GLY A 130 8.95 -19.36 2.11
CA GLY A 130 10.02 -18.36 1.99
C GLY A 130 9.80 -17.33 0.89
N ALA A 131 8.72 -17.45 0.09
CA ALA A 131 8.48 -16.58 -1.05
C ALA A 131 8.02 -15.18 -0.62
N VAL A 132 8.66 -14.16 -1.19
CA VAL A 132 8.26 -12.74 -0.99
C VAL A 132 7.13 -12.37 -1.95
N ARG A 133 7.14 -12.91 -3.17
CA ARG A 133 6.16 -12.56 -4.21
C ARG A 133 4.76 -12.99 -3.81
N GLY A 134 3.78 -12.10 -3.99
CA GLY A 134 2.39 -12.32 -3.58
C GLY A 134 2.14 -12.18 -2.07
N LYS A 135 3.18 -12.31 -1.24
CA LYS A 135 3.13 -12.16 0.22
C LYS A 135 3.54 -10.74 0.62
N GLY A 136 4.84 -10.46 0.70
CA GLY A 136 5.42 -9.15 1.00
C GLY A 136 5.55 -8.23 -0.21
N LEU A 137 5.55 -8.78 -1.44
CA LEU A 137 5.60 -7.99 -2.67
C LEU A 137 4.50 -8.40 -3.65
N LYS A 138 3.44 -7.57 -3.76
CA LYS A 138 2.41 -7.70 -4.80
C LYS A 138 2.75 -6.80 -5.99
N VAL A 139 2.83 -7.38 -7.17
CA VAL A 139 2.83 -6.66 -8.45
C VAL A 139 1.51 -6.94 -9.13
N PHE A 140 0.69 -5.92 -9.32
CA PHE A 140 -0.62 -6.04 -9.93
C PHE A 140 -0.61 -5.36 -11.31
N PRO A 141 -1.08 -6.03 -12.38
CA PRO A 141 -1.33 -5.39 -13.65
C PRO A 141 -2.48 -4.43 -13.47
#